data_AF-A0A2K9LHQ7-F1
#
_entry.id   AF-A0A2K9LHQ7-F1
#
_cell.length_a   1.000
_cell.length_b   1.000
_cell.length_c   1.000
_cell.angle_alpha   90.00
_cell.angle_beta   90.00
_cell.angle_gamma   90.00
#
_symmetry.space_group_name_H-M   'P 1'
#
loop_
_entity.id
_entity.type
_entity.pdbx_description
1 polymer ?
#
loop_
_entity_poly.entity_id
_entity_poly.type
_entity_poly.pdbx_seq_one_letter_code
_entity_poly.pdbx_strand_id
1 'polypeptide(L)'
;MNRQHQLNSGVLNAAPLKRPYVALMMDVIGRGLEAASQVDEKIQNEVKNLPEGFMFDMRALPNGPCFVMQKDSSGCLRYLGKTAPRKPDVSLKFKHLNHAFLVLSFQEGTARAFANDRLLVDGEIAYTMKLVRSLNRMESLILPKFVAVRALKRYPRLSLKEKLADGGRIYTRLAKNLVWG
;
A
#
# COMPACT_ATOMS: atom_id res chain seq x y z
N MET A 1 -16.58 -38.27 -15.79
CA MET A 1 -16.35 -37.66 -14.46
C MET A 1 -14.90 -37.95 -14.08
N ASN A 2 -14.00 -36.94 -14.10
CA ASN A 2 -12.56 -36.95 -13.71
C ASN A 2 -11.60 -36.30 -14.73
N ARG A 3 -11.88 -35.07 -15.18
CA ARG A 3 -10.90 -34.27 -15.96
C ARG A 3 -10.68 -32.84 -15.44
N GLN A 4 -11.16 -32.50 -14.24
CA GLN A 4 -10.98 -31.18 -13.64
C GLN A 4 -9.91 -31.13 -12.54
N HIS A 5 -9.32 -32.26 -12.14
CA HIS A 5 -8.40 -32.29 -11.01
C HIS A 5 -6.91 -32.04 -11.33
N GLN A 6 -6.53 -31.91 -12.62
CA GLN A 6 -5.11 -31.81 -13.03
C GLN A 6 -4.64 -30.43 -13.51
N LEU A 7 -5.50 -29.40 -13.59
CA LEU A 7 -5.08 -28.06 -14.05
C LEU A 7 -4.59 -27.12 -12.93
N ASN A 8 -4.69 -27.52 -11.65
CA ASN A 8 -4.39 -26.64 -10.51
C ASN A 8 -2.99 -26.81 -9.88
N SER A 9 -2.19 -27.79 -10.31
CA SER A 9 -0.87 -28.05 -9.73
C SER A 9 0.25 -27.15 -10.27
N GLY A 10 0.05 -26.45 -11.41
CA GLY A 10 1.03 -25.55 -12.01
C GLY A 10 1.08 -24.13 -11.41
N VAL A 11 0.02 -23.69 -10.72
CA VAL A 11 -0.09 -22.31 -10.19
C VAL A 11 0.48 -22.18 -8.76
N LEU A 12 0.83 -23.30 -8.12
CA LEU A 12 1.26 -23.35 -6.71
C LEU A 12 2.77 -23.12 -6.50
N ASN A 13 3.60 -23.13 -7.54
CA ASN A 13 5.07 -23.07 -7.37
C ASN A 13 5.69 -21.66 -7.41
N ALA A 14 4.88 -20.59 -7.43
CA ALA A 14 5.33 -19.22 -7.13
C ALA A 14 4.81 -18.70 -5.77
N ALA A 15 4.10 -19.54 -5.02
CA ALA A 15 3.48 -19.17 -3.75
C ALA A 15 4.45 -18.81 -2.59
N PRO A 16 5.67 -19.39 -2.44
CA PRO A 16 6.44 -19.16 -1.22
C PRO A 16 6.99 -17.74 -1.10
N LEU A 17 7.22 -17.02 -2.21
CA LEU A 17 7.73 -15.64 -2.18
C LEU A 17 6.64 -14.56 -2.22
N LYS A 18 5.44 -14.85 -2.75
CA LYS A 18 4.39 -13.83 -2.88
C LYS A 18 3.87 -13.36 -1.53
N ARG A 19 3.65 -14.29 -0.60
CA ARG A 19 3.14 -13.98 0.74
C ARG A 19 4.12 -13.09 1.54
N PRO A 20 5.40 -13.45 1.70
CA PRO A 20 6.35 -12.59 2.41
C PRO A 20 6.55 -11.25 1.70
N TYR A 21 6.55 -11.22 0.36
CA TYR A 21 6.61 -9.96 -0.38
C TYR A 21 5.42 -9.05 -0.09
N VAL A 22 4.19 -9.58 -0.17
CA VAL A 22 2.97 -8.81 0.14
C VAL A 22 2.99 -8.34 1.59
N ALA A 23 3.45 -9.16 2.53
CA ALA A 23 3.57 -8.78 3.94
C ALA A 23 4.55 -7.63 4.15
N LEU A 24 5.73 -7.71 3.51
CA LEU A 24 6.73 -6.65 3.55
C LEU A 24 6.16 -5.35 2.95
N MET A 25 5.56 -5.42 1.77
CA MET A 25 5.00 -4.24 1.11
C MET A 25 3.86 -3.60 1.92
N MET A 26 3.02 -4.40 2.57
CA MET A 26 1.99 -3.89 3.46
C MET A 26 2.57 -3.15 4.67
N ASP A 27 3.65 -3.67 5.26
CA ASP A 27 4.34 -2.98 6.37
C ASP A 27 5.00 -1.67 5.90
N VAL A 28 5.66 -1.70 4.73
CA VAL A 28 6.26 -0.51 4.11
C VAL A 28 5.22 0.57 3.82
N ILE A 29 4.07 0.19 3.24
CA ILE A 29 2.97 1.11 2.94
C ILE A 29 2.37 1.67 4.23
N GLY A 30 2.12 0.83 5.23
CA GLY A 30 1.54 1.26 6.50
C GLY A 30 2.43 2.29 7.21
N ARG A 31 3.72 1.97 7.39
CA ARG A 31 4.71 2.89 8.00
C ARG A 31 4.95 4.12 7.14
N GLY A 32 4.97 3.95 5.82
CA GLY A 32 5.12 5.03 4.85
C GLY A 32 3.97 6.02 4.93
N LEU A 33 2.74 5.53 5.07
CA LEU A 33 1.54 6.37 5.20
C LEU A 33 1.48 7.08 6.55
N GLU A 34 1.88 6.43 7.64
CA GLU A 34 2.05 7.06 8.95
C GLU A 34 3.04 8.22 8.87
N ALA A 35 4.26 7.97 8.37
CA ALA A 35 5.28 9.01 8.22
C ALA A 35 4.81 10.15 7.29
N ALA A 36 4.19 9.81 6.15
CA ALA A 36 3.72 10.80 5.19
C ALA A 36 2.57 11.65 5.76
N SER A 37 1.73 11.10 6.64
CA SER A 37 0.68 11.86 7.33
C SER A 37 1.23 12.94 8.28
N GLN A 38 2.48 12.80 8.74
CA GLN A 38 3.11 13.78 9.63
C GLN A 38 3.80 14.91 8.87
N VAL A 39 4.14 14.72 7.59
CA VAL A 39 5.01 15.66 6.84
C VAL A 39 4.38 16.23 5.56
N ASP A 40 3.37 15.57 4.96
CA ASP A 40 2.75 16.02 3.71
C ASP A 40 1.39 16.68 3.98
N GLU A 41 1.31 17.99 3.71
CA GLU A 41 0.10 18.79 3.92
C GLU A 41 -1.12 18.29 3.12
N LYS A 42 -0.92 17.66 1.96
CA LYS A 42 -2.05 17.13 1.17
C LYS A 42 -2.63 15.89 1.83
N ILE A 43 -1.79 15.01 2.35
CA ILE A 43 -2.23 13.85 3.13
C ILE A 43 -2.91 14.33 4.42
N GLN A 44 -2.33 15.31 5.12
CA GLN A 44 -2.95 15.91 6.30
C GLN A 44 -4.33 16.48 6.00
N ASN A 45 -4.52 17.16 4.87
CA ASN A 45 -5.83 17.69 4.47
C ASN A 45 -6.86 16.58 4.20
N GLU A 46 -6.46 15.47 3.57
CA GLU A 46 -7.35 14.32 3.36
C GLU A 46 -7.72 13.65 4.71
N VAL A 47 -6.74 13.48 5.60
CA VAL A 47 -6.91 12.83 6.93
C VAL A 47 -7.67 13.72 7.92
N LYS A 48 -7.52 15.04 7.85
CA LYS A 48 -8.23 16.00 8.71
C LYS A 48 -9.74 15.83 8.61
N ASN A 49 -10.23 15.51 7.41
CA ASN A 49 -11.65 15.32 7.15
C ASN A 49 -12.17 13.90 7.49
N LEU A 50 -11.35 13.04 8.10
CA LEU A 50 -11.79 11.77 8.68
C LEU A 50 -12.26 11.97 10.13
N PRO A 51 -13.23 11.18 10.64
CA PRO A 51 -13.63 11.22 12.04
C PRO A 51 -12.45 10.98 13.01
N GLU A 52 -12.54 11.51 14.23
CA GLU A 52 -11.54 11.20 15.26
C GLU A 52 -11.59 9.70 15.62
N GLY A 53 -10.42 9.09 15.83
CA GLY A 53 -10.32 7.66 16.11
C GLY A 53 -10.66 6.76 14.93
N PHE A 54 -10.86 7.31 13.73
CA PHE A 54 -11.17 6.58 12.49
C PHE A 54 -10.12 5.51 12.21
N MET A 55 -10.57 4.28 12.01
CA MET A 55 -9.73 3.12 11.83
C MET A 55 -9.97 2.50 10.47
N PHE A 56 -8.90 2.18 9.77
CA PHE A 56 -8.99 1.45 8.53
C PHE A 56 -7.92 0.37 8.45
N ASP A 57 -8.17 -0.61 7.60
CA ASP A 57 -7.20 -1.65 7.33
C ASP A 57 -7.14 -2.00 5.85
N MET A 58 -6.01 -2.58 5.45
CA MET A 58 -5.83 -3.18 4.15
C MET A 58 -5.40 -4.62 4.34
N ARG A 59 -6.06 -5.57 3.68
CA ARG A 59 -5.78 -7.01 3.84
C ARG A 59 -5.89 -7.79 2.56
N ALA A 60 -5.14 -8.89 2.47
CA ALA A 60 -5.34 -9.92 1.46
C ALA A 60 -6.16 -11.08 2.03
N LEU A 61 -7.22 -11.47 1.34
CA LEU A 61 -8.08 -12.59 1.73
C LEU A 61 -7.53 -13.94 1.21
N PRO A 62 -7.98 -15.06 1.81
CA PRO A 62 -8.77 -15.14 3.05
C PRO A 62 -7.94 -14.91 4.33
N ASN A 63 -6.72 -15.48 4.39
CA ASN A 63 -5.81 -15.39 5.54
C ASN A 63 -4.46 -14.80 5.13
N GLY A 64 -4.47 -13.75 4.32
CA GLY A 64 -3.27 -13.09 3.81
C GLY A 64 -2.72 -12.02 4.76
N PRO A 65 -1.61 -11.37 4.36
CA PRO A 65 -1.08 -10.25 5.11
C PRO A 65 -2.06 -9.08 5.20
N CYS A 66 -1.92 -8.27 6.24
CA CYS A 66 -2.71 -7.07 6.45
C CYS A 66 -1.92 -6.02 7.23
N PHE A 67 -2.40 -4.79 7.18
CA PHE A 67 -2.05 -3.75 8.14
C PHE A 67 -3.29 -3.01 8.61
N VAL A 68 -3.20 -2.43 9.81
CA VAL A 68 -4.24 -1.62 10.43
C VAL A 68 -3.67 -0.25 10.79
N MET A 69 -4.46 0.79 10.52
CA MET A 69 -4.13 2.16 10.86
C MET A 69 -5.28 2.84 11.58
N GLN A 70 -4.95 3.83 12.39
CA GLN A 70 -5.92 4.64 13.09
C GLN A 70 -5.52 6.11 13.05
N LYS A 71 -6.51 6.99 12.87
CA LYS A 71 -6.33 8.43 13.08
C LYS A 71 -6.23 8.72 14.57
N ASP A 72 -5.12 9.31 14.99
CA ASP A 72 -4.90 9.74 16.36
C ASP A 72 -5.55 11.11 16.64
N SER A 73 -5.50 11.53 17.91
CA SER A 73 -6.02 12.82 18.36
C SER A 73 -5.21 14.02 17.84
N SER A 74 -3.98 13.80 17.36
CA SER A 74 -3.18 14.84 16.69
C SER A 74 -3.62 15.11 15.26
N GLY A 75 -4.53 14.27 14.73
CA GLY A 75 -5.00 14.34 13.36
C GLY A 75 -4.09 13.61 12.35
N CYS A 76 -3.10 12.86 12.83
CA CYS A 76 -2.19 12.05 12.02
C CYS A 76 -2.65 10.59 11.97
N LEU A 77 -2.13 9.84 11.00
CA LEU A 77 -2.36 8.40 10.93
C LEU A 77 -1.26 7.67 11.70
N ARG A 78 -1.67 6.69 12.51
CA ARG A 78 -0.78 5.83 13.29
C ARG A 78 -0.89 4.38 12.83
N TYR A 79 0.24 3.70 12.69
CA TYR A 79 0.31 2.28 12.34
C TYR A 79 0.11 1.41 13.58
N LEU A 80 -0.88 0.51 13.54
CA LEU A 80 -1.21 -0.39 14.67
C LEU A 80 -0.70 -1.82 14.47
N GLY A 81 -0.03 -2.11 13.35
CA GLY A 81 0.41 -3.46 13.01
C GLY A 81 -0.65 -4.27 12.29
N LYS A 82 -0.78 -5.56 12.64
CA LYS A 82 -1.57 -6.55 11.89
C LYS A 82 -2.92 -6.89 12.52
N THR A 83 -3.16 -6.44 13.75
CA THR A 83 -4.37 -6.78 14.50
C THR A 83 -5.13 -5.51 14.80
N ALA A 84 -6.42 -5.51 14.46
CA ALA A 84 -7.29 -4.38 14.77
C ALA A 84 -7.85 -4.54 16.19
N PRO A 85 -7.74 -3.53 17.07
CA PRO A 85 -8.29 -3.61 18.42
C PRO A 85 -9.83 -3.53 18.44
N ARG A 86 -10.43 -3.04 17.36
CA ARG A 86 -11.88 -3.04 17.11
C ARG A 86 -12.16 -3.26 15.63
N LYS A 87 -13.43 -3.38 15.25
CA LYS A 87 -13.83 -3.42 13.83
C LYS A 87 -13.37 -2.12 13.13
N PRO A 88 -12.63 -2.20 12.01
CA PRO A 88 -12.29 -1.03 11.19
C PRO A 88 -13.55 -0.38 10.61
N ASP A 89 -13.52 0.94 10.48
CA ASP A 89 -14.58 1.73 9.85
C ASP A 89 -14.55 1.57 8.33
N VAL A 90 -13.34 1.38 7.77
CA VAL A 90 -13.12 1.03 6.36
C VAL A 90 -12.11 -0.11 6.23
N SER A 91 -12.43 -1.09 5.38
CA SER A 91 -11.53 -2.20 5.06
C SER A 91 -11.34 -2.35 3.56
N LEU A 92 -10.09 -2.20 3.09
CA LEU A 92 -9.68 -2.49 1.72
C LEU A 92 -9.20 -3.94 1.64
N LYS A 93 -9.98 -4.80 1.01
CA LYS A 93 -9.73 -6.25 0.99
C LYS A 93 -9.41 -6.74 -0.42
N PHE A 94 -8.18 -7.18 -0.67
CA PHE A 94 -7.89 -7.92 -1.90
C PHE A 94 -8.52 -9.31 -1.82
N LYS A 95 -9.31 -9.71 -2.82
CA LYS A 95 -10.01 -11.02 -2.82
C LYS A 95 -9.06 -12.22 -2.73
N HIS A 96 -7.84 -12.05 -3.21
CA HIS A 96 -6.84 -13.10 -3.25
C HIS A 96 -5.43 -12.53 -3.10
N LEU A 97 -4.51 -13.31 -2.52
CA LEU A 97 -3.10 -12.92 -2.37
C LEU A 97 -2.44 -12.53 -3.69
N ASN A 98 -2.78 -13.22 -4.79
CA ASN A 98 -2.26 -12.90 -6.12
C ASN A 98 -2.67 -11.48 -6.57
N HIS A 99 -3.87 -11.01 -6.24
CA HIS A 99 -4.32 -9.66 -6.58
C HIS A 99 -3.57 -8.61 -5.77
N ALA A 100 -3.40 -8.86 -4.46
CA ALA A 100 -2.55 -8.01 -3.62
C ALA A 100 -1.14 -7.94 -4.17
N PHE A 101 -0.55 -9.08 -4.57
CA PHE A 101 0.77 -9.11 -5.17
C PHE A 101 0.86 -8.30 -6.47
N LEU A 102 -0.12 -8.40 -7.38
CA LEU A 102 -0.13 -7.63 -8.63
C LEU A 102 -0.13 -6.12 -8.37
N VAL A 103 -0.94 -5.65 -7.43
CA VAL A 103 -1.02 -4.21 -7.10
C VAL A 103 0.21 -3.75 -6.34
N LEU A 104 0.60 -4.46 -5.28
CA LEU A 104 1.73 -4.09 -4.42
C LEU A 104 3.10 -4.25 -5.10
N SER A 105 3.21 -5.11 -6.12
CA SER A 105 4.41 -5.18 -6.99
C SER A 105 4.34 -4.24 -8.19
N PHE A 106 3.33 -3.36 -8.22
CA PHE A 106 3.11 -2.35 -9.26
C PHE A 106 2.99 -2.94 -10.67
N GLN A 107 2.49 -4.17 -10.79
CA GLN A 107 2.14 -4.81 -12.07
C GLN A 107 0.75 -4.38 -12.56
N GLU A 108 -0.10 -3.96 -11.64
CA GLU A 108 -1.43 -3.45 -11.89
C GLU A 108 -1.68 -2.20 -11.05
N GLY A 109 -2.26 -1.16 -11.65
CA GLY A 109 -2.67 0.04 -10.91
C GLY A 109 -3.95 -0.20 -10.11
N THR A 110 -4.09 0.51 -8.99
CA THR A 110 -5.24 0.40 -8.06
C THR A 110 -6.59 0.59 -8.75
N ALA A 111 -6.71 1.54 -9.68
CA ALA A 111 -7.94 1.78 -10.45
C ALA A 111 -8.33 0.58 -11.33
N ARG A 112 -7.35 -0.08 -11.96
CA ARG A 112 -7.57 -1.28 -12.77
C ARG A 112 -7.93 -2.48 -11.91
N ALA A 113 -7.28 -2.62 -10.74
CA ALA A 113 -7.61 -3.67 -9.79
C ALA A 113 -9.04 -3.52 -9.22
N PHE A 114 -9.47 -2.29 -8.96
CA PHE A 114 -10.85 -2.00 -8.57
C PHE A 114 -11.85 -2.31 -9.69
N ALA A 115 -11.60 -1.83 -10.91
CA ALA A 115 -12.46 -2.09 -12.06
C ALA A 115 -12.58 -3.59 -12.42
N ASN A 116 -11.50 -4.35 -12.20
CA ASN A 116 -11.48 -5.80 -12.40
C ASN A 116 -12.05 -6.60 -11.21
N ASP A 117 -12.70 -5.93 -10.25
CA ASP A 117 -13.35 -6.56 -9.10
C ASP A 117 -12.37 -7.41 -8.25
N ARG A 118 -11.11 -6.97 -8.17
CA ARG A 118 -10.02 -7.63 -7.42
C ARG A 118 -9.87 -7.09 -6.00
N LEU A 119 -10.35 -5.87 -5.76
CA LEU A 119 -10.36 -5.16 -4.49
C LEU A 119 -11.81 -4.96 -4.04
N LEU A 120 -12.11 -5.39 -2.82
CA LEU A 120 -13.36 -5.13 -2.13
C LEU A 120 -13.16 -3.96 -1.17
N VAL A 121 -14.18 -3.13 -1.06
CA VAL A 121 -14.25 -2.04 -0.10
C VAL A 121 -15.44 -2.31 0.81
N ASP A 122 -15.19 -2.32 2.11
CA ASP A 122 -16.20 -2.44 3.15
C ASP A 122 -16.12 -1.18 4.02
N GLY A 123 -17.23 -0.45 4.16
CA GLY A 123 -17.28 0.87 4.77
C GLY A 123 -17.73 1.98 3.82
N GLU A 124 -17.63 3.23 4.25
CA GLU A 124 -18.12 4.38 3.48
C GLU A 124 -17.19 4.71 2.29
N ILE A 125 -17.78 4.86 1.10
CA ILE A 125 -17.05 5.14 -0.14
C ILE A 125 -16.32 6.49 -0.05
N ALA A 126 -16.93 7.51 0.55
CA ALA A 126 -16.34 8.83 0.67
C ALA A 126 -15.02 8.78 1.45
N TYR A 127 -14.99 8.08 2.59
CA TYR A 127 -13.76 7.88 3.37
C TYR A 127 -12.75 7.01 2.63
N THR A 128 -13.21 5.96 1.95
CA THR A 128 -12.32 5.12 1.13
C THR A 128 -11.60 5.92 0.05
N MET A 129 -12.29 6.84 -0.62
CA MET A 129 -11.67 7.69 -1.64
C MET A 129 -10.58 8.61 -1.06
N LYS A 130 -10.77 9.14 0.16
CA LYS A 130 -9.73 9.92 0.86
C LYS A 130 -8.50 9.06 1.14
N LEU A 131 -8.71 7.84 1.66
CA LEU A 131 -7.62 6.88 1.91
C LEU A 131 -6.85 6.53 0.64
N VAL A 132 -7.56 6.25 -0.46
CA VAL A 132 -6.93 5.94 -1.76
C VAL A 132 -6.12 7.13 -2.28
N ARG A 133 -6.60 8.37 -2.10
CA ARG A 133 -5.82 9.57 -2.46
C ARG A 133 -4.59 9.74 -1.59
N SER A 134 -4.70 9.52 -0.28
CA SER A 134 -3.55 9.55 0.64
C SER A 134 -2.51 8.48 0.29
N LEU A 135 -2.96 7.26 -0.06
CA LEU A 135 -2.11 6.19 -0.57
C LEU A 135 -1.42 6.58 -1.88
N ASN A 136 -2.16 7.04 -2.88
CA ASN A 136 -1.59 7.49 -4.16
C ASN A 136 -0.56 8.63 -3.98
N ARG A 137 -0.83 9.55 -3.05
CA ARG A 137 0.10 10.64 -2.72
C ARG A 137 1.36 10.12 -2.04
N MET A 138 1.22 9.22 -1.07
CA MET A 138 2.35 8.60 -0.38
C MET A 138 3.20 7.73 -1.32
N GLU A 139 2.57 6.96 -2.22
CA GLU A 139 3.28 6.21 -3.26
C GLU A 139 4.13 7.13 -4.14
N SER A 140 3.63 8.34 -4.48
CA SER A 140 4.42 9.33 -5.24
C SER A 140 5.67 9.84 -4.51
N LEU A 141 5.70 9.76 -3.18
CA LEU A 141 6.81 10.20 -2.32
C LEU A 141 7.82 9.08 -2.07
N ILE A 142 7.32 7.85 -1.90
CA ILE A 142 8.16 6.69 -1.52
C ILE A 142 8.70 5.97 -2.76
N LEU A 143 8.00 5.99 -3.90
CA LEU A 143 8.45 5.28 -5.09
C LEU A 143 9.75 5.90 -5.64
N PRO A 144 10.88 5.17 -5.60
CA PRO A 144 12.04 5.56 -6.39
C PRO A 144 11.61 5.62 -7.85
N LYS A 145 12.10 6.60 -8.61
CA LYS A 145 11.80 6.82 -10.05
C LYS A 145 11.96 5.56 -10.94
N PHE A 146 12.47 4.44 -10.43
CA PHE A 146 12.55 3.13 -11.06
C PHE A 146 11.19 2.40 -11.20
N VAL A 147 10.26 2.58 -10.26
CA VAL A 147 8.90 1.99 -10.38
C VAL A 147 7.98 2.88 -11.23
N ALA A 148 8.25 4.19 -11.25
CA ALA A 148 7.55 5.17 -12.09
C ALA A 148 7.60 4.81 -13.59
N VAL A 149 8.65 4.09 -14.06
CA VAL A 149 8.78 3.64 -15.46
C VAL A 149 7.84 2.47 -15.78
N ARG A 150 7.46 1.66 -14.78
CA ARG A 150 6.58 0.49 -14.95
C ARG A 150 5.11 0.80 -14.65
N ALA A 151 4.85 1.79 -13.79
CA ALA A 151 3.52 2.20 -13.36
C ALA A 151 2.92 3.40 -14.14
N LEU A 152 3.74 4.19 -14.88
CA LEU A 152 3.25 5.36 -15.61
C LEU A 152 3.41 5.20 -17.12
N LYS A 153 2.33 5.50 -17.86
CA LYS A 153 2.26 5.36 -19.33
C LYS A 153 3.20 6.32 -20.10
N ARG A 154 3.78 7.35 -19.45
CA ARG A 154 4.88 8.20 -19.98
C ARG A 154 5.58 8.97 -18.85
N TYR A 155 6.92 8.99 -18.85
CA TYR A 155 7.75 9.80 -17.95
C TYR A 155 8.49 10.91 -18.73
N PRO A 156 8.53 12.17 -18.26
CA PRO A 156 9.28 13.25 -18.92
C PRO A 156 10.79 13.13 -18.64
N ARG A 157 11.61 13.31 -19.68
CA ARG A 157 13.07 13.13 -19.63
C ARG A 157 13.72 14.22 -18.77
N LEU A 158 14.31 13.85 -17.63
CA LEU A 158 15.18 14.74 -16.83
C LEU A 158 16.47 14.01 -16.46
N SER A 159 17.59 14.75 -16.52
CA SER A 159 18.95 14.22 -16.65
C SER A 159 19.50 13.51 -15.39
N LEU A 160 20.41 12.55 -15.59
CA LEU A 160 21.00 11.69 -14.56
C LEU A 160 21.86 12.44 -13.53
N LYS A 161 22.37 13.63 -13.86
CA LYS A 161 23.34 14.35 -13.04
C LYS A 161 22.70 15.06 -11.84
N GLU A 162 21.51 15.65 -12.03
CA GLU A 162 20.75 16.30 -10.94
C GLU A 162 20.20 15.26 -9.94
N LYS A 163 19.99 14.01 -10.38
CA LYS A 163 19.44 12.92 -9.58
C LYS A 163 20.40 12.36 -8.53
N LEU A 164 21.71 12.48 -8.75
CA LEU A 164 22.74 11.87 -7.89
C LEU A 164 23.12 12.76 -6.70
N ALA A 165 23.08 14.08 -6.85
CA ALA A 165 23.45 15.02 -5.78
C ALA A 165 22.39 15.06 -4.66
N ASP A 166 21.10 15.10 -5.02
CA ASP A 166 20.01 15.21 -4.03
C ASP A 166 19.53 13.86 -3.49
N GLY A 167 19.63 12.79 -4.29
CA GLY A 167 19.14 11.46 -3.93
C GLY A 167 19.97 10.74 -2.85
N GLY A 168 21.28 11.02 -2.77
CA GLY A 168 22.19 10.30 -1.88
C GLY A 168 21.95 10.56 -0.38
N ARG A 169 21.51 11.76 -0.02
CA ARG A 169 21.28 12.16 1.38
C ARG A 169 20.00 11.56 1.98
N ILE A 170 19.00 11.31 1.14
CA ILE A 170 17.71 10.75 1.56
C ILE A 170 17.83 9.24 1.76
N TYR A 171 18.54 8.56 0.86
CA TYR A 171 18.79 7.11 0.95
C TYR A 171 19.64 6.73 2.16
N THR A 172 20.66 7.52 2.49
CA THR A 172 21.53 7.26 3.64
C THR A 172 20.81 7.44 4.99
N ARG A 173 19.86 8.37 5.09
CA ARG A 173 19.02 8.51 6.30
C ARG A 173 18.01 7.38 6.47
N LEU A 174 17.43 6.90 5.38
CA LEU A 174 16.52 5.74 5.41
C LEU A 174 17.24 4.45 5.82
N ALA A 175 18.46 4.22 5.30
CA ALA A 175 19.25 3.04 5.67
C ALA A 175 19.64 3.05 7.16
N LYS A 176 19.98 4.22 7.71
CA LYS A 176 20.41 4.33 9.12
C LYS A 176 19.27 4.07 10.11
N ASN A 177 18.04 4.47 9.78
CA ASN A 177 16.86 4.22 10.63
C ASN A 177 16.33 2.78 10.52
N LEU A 178 16.62 2.05 9.44
CA LEU A 178 16.20 0.66 9.25
C LEU A 178 17.15 -0.36 9.90
N VAL A 179 18.40 0.01 10.12
CA VAL A 179 19.42 -0.86 10.75
C VAL A 179 19.45 -0.70 12.27
N TRP A 180 18.90 0.39 12.82
CA TRP A 180 19.00 0.72 14.25
C TRP A 180 17.66 0.92 14.98
N GLY A 181 16.52 0.53 14.36
CA GLY A 181 15.18 0.64 14.93
C GLY A 181 14.47 -0.70 15.07
#